data_AF-I4Z3A0-F1
#
_entry.id   AF-I4Z3A0-F1
#
_cell.length_a   1.000
_cell.length_b   1.000
_cell.length_c   1.000
_cell.angle_alpha   90.00
_cell.angle_beta   90.00
_cell.angle_gamma   90.00
#
_symmetry.space_group_name_H-M   'P 1'
#
loop_
_entity.id
_entity.type
_entity.pdbx_description
1 polymer ?
#
loop_
_entity_poly.entity_id
_entity_poly.type
_entity_poly.pdbx_seq_one_letter_code
_entity_poly.pdbx_strand_id
1 'polypeptide(L)'
;MTEYPVHTGDRATRISTQLATALMMGLESADQDPNRLSNSMTDRTTLARLGKLVAVDVATGHPGANSWTASQVLEAQPEAVLDLIEMLVTEGRKARPNEQLVAAYVYMIGQALEVIRMNLENGQASARELAEAIRRALLQAGTSGRVEPTLLMMVLMQFSNAKLDPGAELQRLMADLFEQISPQQGAGRSGGDFDAYLNDLVEEVGGDPFALHAQMLEMAGALPAEHRTTMGVSLLQTGEASAREAVLGWLLDPSTEVRHAVATALEHSAHHGAVSGSMLRRLIVLRNWLPEADRPLLDGAIQACRRTGVECASWPQSQVYDALASGIDGAGAQSIFVLAREGRRKAIGCLLVKAGVGVRDAWARRGLTRAEMEEFLDQVAGGMEVFPISLEYVRLATAHALAVNLASGTMAPFALLDFVETADLQGLQPQALPLERLLALLEAEADPAALGSTAELLARSRAVVARFGFLESWFEEGTAVEQLLEGKRMARAKRVALVRESLLPEHATKWGDRLARTALLLRHCEDEEPWQEFFVTAKEVLAGRAMAEIPLMSRVAEVTVDAYIASRSAERMTGRRGV
;
A
#
# COMPACT_ATOMS: atom_id res chain seq x y z
N MET A 1 43.36 -11.67 -14.10
CA MET A 1 43.04 -12.62 -13.02
C MET A 1 43.09 -11.90 -11.69
N THR A 2 41.98 -11.27 -11.34
CA THR A 2 41.59 -10.95 -9.95
C THR A 2 40.11 -10.63 -10.04
N GLU A 3 39.31 -11.68 -9.92
CA GLU A 3 37.85 -11.64 -9.82
C GLU A 3 37.47 -11.03 -8.47
N TYR A 4 36.61 -10.01 -8.50
CA TYR A 4 35.83 -9.60 -7.32
C TYR A 4 34.46 -10.29 -7.43
N PRO A 5 33.99 -11.00 -6.40
CA PRO A 5 32.69 -11.64 -6.43
C PRO A 5 31.61 -10.56 -6.27
N VAL A 6 30.70 -10.49 -7.25
CA VAL A 6 29.46 -9.73 -7.15
C VAL A 6 28.52 -10.53 -6.27
N HIS A 7 28.18 -9.99 -5.09
CA HIS A 7 27.13 -10.53 -4.23
C HIS A 7 25.76 -10.30 -4.90
N THR A 8 25.24 -11.33 -5.57
CA THR A 8 23.96 -11.35 -6.30
C THR A 8 22.75 -11.73 -5.43
N GLY A 9 22.77 -11.44 -4.11
CA GLY A 9 21.77 -11.97 -3.16
C GLY A 9 20.77 -10.97 -2.56
N ASP A 10 20.81 -9.68 -2.91
CA ASP A 10 20.36 -8.65 -1.95
C ASP A 10 19.45 -7.54 -2.51
N ARG A 11 18.73 -7.75 -3.62
CA ARG A 11 17.75 -6.76 -4.13
C ARG A 11 16.28 -7.20 -4.03
N ALA A 12 15.98 -8.48 -4.21
CA ALA A 12 14.67 -9.02 -3.84
C ALA A 12 14.35 -8.81 -2.34
N THR A 13 15.39 -8.88 -1.50
CA THR A 13 15.33 -8.50 -0.08
C THR A 13 15.02 -7.01 0.10
N ARG A 14 15.54 -6.10 -0.74
CA ARG A 14 15.30 -4.64 -0.63
C ARG A 14 13.86 -4.23 -0.93
N ILE A 15 13.20 -4.87 -1.89
CA ILE A 15 11.78 -4.59 -2.21
C ILE A 15 10.90 -5.05 -1.04
N SER A 16 11.17 -6.24 -0.49
CA SER A 16 10.47 -6.74 0.69
C SER A 16 10.75 -5.89 1.94
N THR A 17 11.97 -5.37 2.09
CA THR A 17 12.35 -4.50 3.22
C THR A 17 11.78 -3.10 3.08
N GLN A 18 11.73 -2.49 1.88
CA GLN A 18 11.07 -1.19 1.68
C GLN A 18 9.56 -1.27 1.93
N LEU A 19 8.91 -2.39 1.56
CA LEU A 19 7.49 -2.63 1.85
C LEU A 19 7.22 -2.93 3.33
N ALA A 20 8.09 -3.70 3.99
CA ALA A 20 8.05 -3.86 5.44
C ALA A 20 8.30 -2.53 6.17
N THR A 21 9.18 -1.67 5.63
CA THR A 21 9.42 -0.31 6.14
C THR A 21 8.20 0.58 5.91
N ALA A 22 7.50 0.50 4.78
CA ALA A 22 6.26 1.26 4.55
C ALA A 22 5.10 0.82 5.47
N LEU A 23 5.04 -0.47 5.81
CA LEU A 23 4.14 -1.02 6.83
C LEU A 23 4.50 -0.52 8.25
N MET A 24 5.79 -0.33 8.54
CA MET A 24 6.29 0.20 9.82
C MET A 24 6.20 1.74 9.90
N MET A 25 6.34 2.46 8.78
CA MET A 25 6.27 3.91 8.68
C MET A 25 4.88 4.47 9.02
N GLY A 26 3.83 3.66 8.97
CA GLY A 26 2.48 4.09 9.31
C GLY A 26 2.14 4.13 10.80
N LEU A 27 2.98 3.61 11.71
CA LEU A 27 2.53 3.27 13.07
C LEU A 27 3.51 3.51 14.24
N GLU A 28 4.68 4.11 14.03
CA GLU A 28 5.59 4.39 15.17
C GLU A 28 5.28 5.72 15.88
N SER A 29 4.62 5.60 17.04
CA SER A 29 4.61 6.61 18.10
C SER A 29 5.99 6.64 18.77
N ALA A 30 6.68 7.77 18.65
CA ALA A 30 8.07 7.96 19.06
C ALA A 30 8.27 7.91 20.59
N ASP A 31 9.19 7.06 21.04
CA ASP A 31 9.97 7.31 22.26
C ASP A 31 11.41 7.61 21.86
N GLN A 32 11.73 8.90 21.64
CA GLN A 32 13.11 9.41 21.64
C GLN A 32 13.18 10.95 21.73
N ASP A 33 13.79 11.41 22.82
CA ASP A 33 14.37 12.72 23.19
C ASP A 33 13.90 14.01 22.44
N PRO A 34 13.05 14.86 23.06
CA PRO A 34 12.38 15.99 22.40
C PRO A 34 13.27 17.23 22.12
N ASN A 35 14.60 17.12 22.16
CA ASN A 35 15.49 18.30 22.18
C ASN A 35 16.49 18.45 21.02
N ARG A 36 16.33 17.75 19.90
CA ARG A 36 17.16 17.98 18.71
C ARG A 36 16.32 18.07 17.44
N LEU A 37 15.94 19.30 17.09
CA LEU A 37 15.93 19.94 15.75
C LEU A 37 14.86 21.05 15.72
N SER A 38 15.28 22.32 15.84
CA SER A 38 14.39 23.47 15.79
C SER A 38 14.14 23.97 14.37
N ASN A 39 12.84 24.07 14.05
CA ASN A 39 12.13 24.49 12.84
C ASN A 39 12.47 25.84 12.16
N SER A 40 12.43 25.80 10.82
CA SER A 40 11.87 26.81 9.88
C SER A 40 11.11 26.05 8.77
N MET A 41 10.42 26.72 7.81
CA MET A 41 10.16 26.07 6.50
C MET A 41 11.46 25.41 6.07
N THR A 42 11.40 24.15 5.63
CA THR A 42 12.59 23.38 5.28
C THR A 42 13.22 24.09 4.10
N ASP A 43 14.21 24.93 4.38
CA ASP A 43 14.86 25.69 3.34
C ASP A 43 15.65 24.73 2.45
N ARG A 44 15.94 25.15 1.21
CA ARG A 44 16.72 24.33 0.28
C ARG A 44 18.06 23.88 0.87
N THR A 45 18.62 24.66 1.80
CA THR A 45 19.84 24.32 2.54
C THR A 45 19.64 23.06 3.40
N THR A 46 18.54 22.99 4.14
CA THR A 46 18.17 21.86 4.99
C THR A 46 17.86 20.64 4.15
N LEU A 47 17.07 20.77 3.09
CA LEU A 47 16.82 19.68 2.13
C LEU A 47 18.12 19.18 1.50
N ALA A 48 19.05 20.07 1.15
CA ALA A 48 20.33 19.68 0.58
C ALA A 48 21.22 18.93 1.59
N ARG A 49 21.16 19.29 2.87
CA ARG A 49 21.84 18.56 3.94
C ARG A 49 21.21 17.18 4.15
N LEU A 50 19.89 17.09 4.19
CA LEU A 50 19.17 15.82 4.28
C LEU A 50 19.51 14.91 3.11
N GLY A 51 19.48 15.42 1.87
CA GLY A 51 19.85 14.64 0.68
C GLY A 51 21.27 14.05 0.76
N LYS A 52 22.24 14.79 1.32
CA LYS A 52 23.60 14.25 1.53
C LYS A 52 23.65 13.14 2.58
N LEU A 53 22.81 13.21 3.61
CA LEU A 53 22.73 12.16 4.64
C LEU A 53 22.01 10.93 4.11
N VAL A 54 20.87 11.13 3.44
CA VAL A 54 20.10 10.06 2.79
C VAL A 54 20.92 9.36 1.70
N ALA A 55 21.80 10.07 1.00
CA ALA A 55 22.71 9.45 0.03
C ALA A 55 23.59 8.34 0.62
N VAL A 56 23.90 8.42 1.93
CA VAL A 56 24.65 7.36 2.63
C VAL A 56 23.78 6.12 2.81
N ASP A 57 22.54 6.29 3.25
CA ASP A 57 21.58 5.20 3.44
C ASP A 57 21.18 4.54 2.10
N VAL A 58 20.94 5.35 1.06
CA VAL A 58 20.62 4.84 -0.28
C VAL A 58 21.78 4.02 -0.86
N ALA A 59 23.02 4.43 -0.61
CA ALA A 59 24.21 3.69 -1.07
C ALA A 59 24.35 2.32 -0.40
N THR A 60 23.89 2.15 0.85
CA THR A 60 23.88 0.86 1.55
C THR A 60 22.67 0.00 1.20
N GLY A 61 21.73 0.54 0.40
CA GLY A 61 20.55 -0.18 -0.09
C GLY A 61 19.45 -0.37 0.95
N HIS A 62 19.57 0.22 2.13
CA HIS A 62 18.64 0.04 3.24
C HIS A 62 18.21 1.40 3.81
N PRO A 63 16.91 1.65 4.04
CA PRO A 63 16.47 2.81 4.80
C PRO A 63 17.16 2.83 6.18
N GLY A 64 17.88 3.91 6.46
CA GLY A 64 18.58 4.12 7.73
C GLY A 64 17.98 5.29 8.51
N ALA A 65 18.57 5.62 9.67
CA ALA A 65 18.11 6.71 10.53
C ALA A 65 17.99 8.07 9.79
N ASN A 66 18.80 8.31 8.75
CA ASN A 66 18.71 9.54 7.97
C ASN A 66 17.48 9.53 7.05
N SER A 67 17.15 8.38 6.47
CA SER A 67 15.94 8.17 5.67
C SER A 67 14.68 8.35 6.51
N TRP A 68 14.68 7.84 7.75
CA TRP A 68 13.60 8.07 8.72
C TRP A 68 13.44 9.55 9.05
N THR A 69 14.54 10.24 9.35
CA THR A 69 14.53 11.68 9.63
C THR A 69 14.00 12.48 8.44
N ALA A 70 14.42 12.13 7.21
CA ALA A 70 13.93 12.78 6.00
C ALA A 70 12.43 12.57 5.81
N SER A 71 11.93 11.36 6.09
CA SER A 71 10.51 11.03 5.99
C SER A 71 9.67 11.85 6.98
N GLN A 72 10.11 11.97 8.24
CA GLN A 72 9.43 12.82 9.23
C GLN A 72 9.38 14.31 8.82
N VAL A 73 10.46 14.82 8.23
CA VAL A 73 10.47 16.21 7.71
C VAL A 73 9.48 16.38 6.56
N LEU A 74 9.41 15.41 5.65
CA LEU A 74 8.50 15.44 4.50
C LEU A 74 7.04 15.19 4.89
N GLU A 75 6.81 14.42 5.95
CA GLU A 75 5.48 14.25 6.55
C GLU A 75 4.98 15.57 7.15
N ALA A 76 5.85 16.29 7.86
CA ALA A 76 5.53 17.58 8.45
C ALA A 76 5.35 18.70 7.41
N GLN A 77 6.02 18.60 6.25
CA GLN A 77 6.04 19.63 5.19
C GLN A 77 6.04 18.97 3.79
N PRO A 78 4.93 18.36 3.36
CA PRO A 78 4.87 17.63 2.08
C PRO A 78 5.11 18.53 0.88
N GLU A 79 4.86 19.84 0.98
CA GLU A 79 5.13 20.83 -0.07
C GLU A 79 6.62 20.96 -0.44
N ALA A 80 7.53 20.55 0.45
CA ALA A 80 8.97 20.55 0.22
C ALA A 80 9.38 19.67 -0.97
N VAL A 81 8.51 18.75 -1.42
CA VAL A 81 8.71 17.94 -2.63
C VAL A 81 8.90 18.79 -3.90
N LEU A 82 8.26 19.97 -3.98
CA LEU A 82 8.43 20.86 -5.13
C LEU A 82 9.85 21.43 -5.20
N ASP A 83 10.42 21.78 -4.05
CA ASP A 83 11.82 22.19 -3.94
C ASP A 83 12.77 21.02 -4.23
N LEU A 84 12.46 19.81 -3.76
CA LEU A 84 13.24 18.61 -4.09
C LEU A 84 13.28 18.34 -5.60
N ILE A 85 12.15 18.51 -6.31
CA ILE A 85 12.09 18.38 -7.77
C ILE A 85 12.97 19.44 -8.44
N GLU A 86 12.91 20.69 -8.02
CA GLU A 86 13.76 21.75 -8.59
C GLU A 86 15.25 21.49 -8.32
N MET A 87 15.60 21.02 -7.11
CA MET A 87 16.96 20.64 -6.74
C MET A 87 17.46 19.45 -7.55
N LEU A 88 16.62 18.44 -7.78
CA LEU A 88 16.91 17.29 -8.63
C LEU A 88 17.17 17.71 -10.08
N VAL A 89 16.29 18.53 -10.64
CA VAL A 89 16.45 19.07 -12.01
C VAL A 89 17.74 19.90 -12.11
N THR A 90 18.05 20.71 -11.09
CA THR A 90 19.27 21.52 -11.06
C THR A 90 20.53 20.66 -11.00
N GLU A 91 20.54 19.61 -10.18
CA GLU A 91 21.66 18.67 -10.08
C GLU A 91 21.87 17.89 -11.38
N GLY A 92 20.79 17.38 -11.98
CA GLY A 92 20.83 16.60 -13.22
C GLY A 92 21.35 17.37 -14.43
N ARG A 93 21.21 18.71 -14.46
CA ARG A 93 21.70 19.56 -15.55
C ARG A 93 23.18 19.93 -15.45
N LYS A 94 23.85 19.59 -14.36
CA LYS A 94 25.29 19.87 -14.22
C LYS A 94 26.07 19.06 -15.25
N ALA A 95 27.20 19.60 -15.72
CA ALA A 95 28.10 18.88 -16.62
C ALA A 95 28.61 17.54 -16.03
N ARG A 96 28.61 17.42 -14.69
CA ARG A 96 28.88 16.20 -13.94
C ARG A 96 27.90 16.14 -12.76
N PRO A 97 26.73 15.52 -12.93
CA PRO A 97 25.77 15.35 -11.85
C PRO A 97 26.35 14.49 -10.73
N ASN A 98 26.02 14.80 -9.48
CA ASN A 98 26.32 13.89 -8.38
C ASN A 98 25.27 12.78 -8.34
N GLU A 99 25.61 11.59 -8.85
CA GLU A 99 24.71 10.43 -8.93
C GLU A 99 24.13 10.00 -7.57
N GLN A 100 24.93 10.04 -6.51
CA GLN A 100 24.46 9.69 -5.16
C GLN A 100 23.42 10.68 -4.66
N LEU A 101 23.61 11.96 -4.97
CA LEU A 101 22.67 13.01 -4.58
C LEU A 101 21.38 12.96 -5.41
N VAL A 102 21.49 12.66 -6.71
CA VAL A 102 20.33 12.39 -7.58
C VAL A 102 19.50 11.24 -7.03
N ALA A 103 20.13 10.10 -6.70
CA ALA A 103 19.45 8.95 -6.12
C ALA A 103 18.77 9.29 -4.79
N ALA A 104 19.43 10.07 -3.93
CA ALA A 104 18.86 10.52 -2.66
C ALA A 104 17.63 11.42 -2.85
N TYR A 105 17.67 12.37 -3.79
CA TYR A 105 16.51 13.23 -4.08
C TYR A 105 15.36 12.44 -4.69
N VAL A 106 15.61 11.50 -5.59
CA VAL A 106 14.56 10.61 -6.14
C VAL A 106 13.92 9.81 -5.00
N TYR A 107 14.72 9.22 -4.11
CA TYR A 107 14.21 8.51 -2.93
C TYR A 107 13.34 9.40 -2.05
N MET A 108 13.81 10.61 -1.72
CA MET A 108 13.05 11.58 -0.90
C MET A 108 11.75 12.02 -1.59
N ILE A 109 11.74 12.18 -2.91
CA ILE A 109 10.51 12.47 -3.66
C ILE A 109 9.51 11.31 -3.52
N GLY A 110 9.98 10.05 -3.59
CA GLY A 110 9.15 8.88 -3.34
C GLY A 110 8.50 8.90 -1.96
N GLN A 111 9.26 9.21 -0.91
CA GLN A 111 8.73 9.35 0.45
C GLN A 111 7.66 10.45 0.56
N ALA A 112 7.89 11.60 -0.07
CA ALA A 112 6.90 12.69 -0.08
C ALA A 112 5.63 12.30 -0.85
N LEU A 113 5.75 11.59 -1.97
CA LEU A 113 4.61 11.07 -2.73
C LEU A 113 3.78 10.08 -1.91
N GLU A 114 4.42 9.24 -1.08
CA GLU A 114 3.73 8.34 -0.16
C GLU A 114 2.93 9.09 0.90
N VAL A 115 3.49 10.15 1.50
CA VAL A 115 2.77 11.05 2.42
C VAL A 115 1.56 11.68 1.72
N ILE A 116 1.75 12.21 0.51
CA ILE A 116 0.68 12.85 -0.28
C ILE A 116 -0.45 11.86 -0.56
N ARG A 117 -0.11 10.62 -0.93
CA ARG A 117 -1.07 9.52 -1.12
C ARG A 117 -1.85 9.21 0.15
N MET A 118 -1.18 9.12 1.31
CA MET A 118 -1.86 8.91 2.59
C MET A 118 -2.85 10.04 2.88
N ASN A 119 -2.42 11.29 2.73
CA ASN A 119 -3.26 12.48 2.92
C ASN A 119 -4.45 12.53 1.94
N LEU A 120 -4.25 12.12 0.69
CA LEU A 120 -5.31 11.98 -0.31
C LEU A 120 -6.36 10.96 0.10
N GLU A 121 -5.92 9.78 0.55
CA GLU A 121 -6.81 8.71 1.04
C GLU A 121 -7.58 9.13 2.29
N ASN A 122 -6.99 9.98 3.11
CA ASN A 122 -7.62 10.55 4.29
C ASN A 122 -8.50 11.78 3.97
N GLY A 123 -8.63 12.15 2.69
CA GLY A 123 -9.55 13.18 2.22
C GLY A 123 -9.05 14.63 2.34
N GLN A 124 -7.74 14.85 2.50
CA GLN A 124 -7.17 16.19 2.61
C GLN A 124 -7.16 16.91 1.25
N ALA A 125 -7.85 18.05 1.17
CA ALA A 125 -7.96 18.81 -0.09
C ALA A 125 -6.61 19.38 -0.57
N SER A 126 -5.76 19.84 0.37
CA SER A 126 -4.41 20.35 0.09
C SER A 126 -3.52 19.31 -0.58
N ALA A 127 -3.64 18.03 -0.22
CA ALA A 127 -2.88 16.94 -0.83
C ALA A 127 -3.23 16.75 -2.31
N ARG A 128 -4.51 16.96 -2.69
CA ARG A 128 -4.94 16.93 -4.09
C ARG A 128 -4.33 18.08 -4.89
N GLU A 129 -4.38 19.28 -4.35
CA GLU A 129 -3.79 20.45 -4.99
C GLU A 129 -2.27 20.30 -5.15
N LEU A 130 -1.60 19.74 -4.14
CA LEU A 130 -0.16 19.47 -4.18
C LEU A 130 0.19 18.39 -5.21
N ALA A 131 -0.55 17.28 -5.27
CA ALA A 131 -0.35 16.24 -6.29
C ALA A 131 -0.47 16.83 -7.72
N GLU A 132 -1.47 17.68 -7.97
CA GLU A 132 -1.62 18.38 -9.25
C GLU A 132 -0.52 19.42 -9.50
N ALA A 133 -0.02 20.09 -8.47
CA ALA A 133 1.13 21.00 -8.59
C ALA A 133 2.40 20.24 -8.99
N ILE A 134 2.65 19.06 -8.41
CA ILE A 134 3.79 18.20 -8.75
C ILE A 134 3.70 17.74 -10.21
N ARG A 135 2.54 17.21 -10.63
CA ARG A 135 2.33 16.76 -12.02
C ARG A 135 2.62 17.89 -13.01
N ARG A 136 2.10 19.09 -12.76
CA ARG A 136 2.35 20.29 -13.58
C ARG A 136 3.82 20.71 -13.58
N ALA A 137 4.49 20.68 -12.43
CA ALA A 137 5.91 21.04 -12.32
C ALA A 137 6.80 20.09 -13.15
N LEU A 138 6.56 18.79 -13.06
CA LEU A 138 7.27 17.77 -13.84
C LEU A 138 6.97 17.89 -15.33
N LEU A 139 5.71 18.10 -15.70
CA LEU A 139 5.31 18.26 -17.11
C LEU A 139 6.00 19.48 -17.71
N GLN A 140 5.97 20.62 -17.01
CA GLN A 140 6.66 21.83 -17.44
C GLN A 140 8.18 21.64 -17.53
N ALA A 141 8.79 20.91 -16.60
CA ALA A 141 10.23 20.62 -16.64
C ALA A 141 10.59 19.77 -17.88
N GLY A 142 9.79 18.73 -18.18
CA GLY A 142 10.02 17.86 -19.31
C GLY A 142 9.76 18.51 -20.67
N THR A 143 8.63 19.21 -20.85
CA THR A 143 8.32 19.89 -22.12
C THR A 143 9.29 21.02 -22.46
N SER A 144 9.93 21.62 -21.46
CA SER A 144 10.95 22.66 -21.65
C SER A 144 12.37 22.10 -21.82
N GLY A 145 12.53 20.77 -21.86
CA GLY A 145 13.84 20.12 -21.96
C GLY A 145 14.76 20.42 -20.77
N ARG A 146 14.20 20.75 -19.60
CA ARG A 146 14.98 21.03 -18.38
C ARG A 146 15.35 19.76 -17.62
N VAL A 147 14.62 18.67 -17.81
CA VAL A 147 14.89 17.38 -17.17
C VAL A 147 15.24 16.36 -18.24
N GLU A 148 16.32 15.61 -18.01
CA GLU A 148 16.71 14.51 -18.89
C GLU A 148 15.68 13.38 -18.83
N PRO A 149 15.38 12.68 -19.95
CA PRO A 149 14.37 11.63 -20.00
C PRO A 149 14.56 10.52 -18.95
N THR A 150 15.80 10.05 -18.76
CA THR A 150 16.12 9.04 -17.74
C THR A 150 15.78 9.52 -16.33
N LEU A 151 16.06 10.79 -16.03
CA LEU A 151 15.79 11.38 -14.72
C LEU A 151 14.28 11.54 -14.49
N LEU A 152 13.54 11.96 -15.51
CA LEU A 152 12.09 12.04 -15.45
C LEU A 152 11.47 10.66 -15.25
N MET A 153 11.95 9.63 -15.95
CA MET A 153 11.54 8.23 -15.75
C MET A 153 11.72 7.80 -14.29
N MET A 154 12.91 8.03 -13.70
CA MET A 154 13.17 7.68 -12.29
C MET A 154 12.15 8.31 -11.33
N VAL A 155 11.72 9.56 -11.58
CA VAL A 155 10.71 10.24 -10.77
C VAL A 155 9.31 9.68 -11.03
N LEU A 156 8.95 9.39 -12.28
CA LEU A 156 7.64 8.80 -12.60
C LEU A 156 7.48 7.39 -12.00
N MET A 157 8.55 6.61 -11.92
CA MET A 157 8.53 5.32 -11.19
C MET A 157 8.17 5.50 -9.71
N GLN A 158 8.56 6.62 -9.09
CA GLN A 158 8.18 6.89 -7.69
C GLN A 158 6.69 7.14 -7.51
N PHE A 159 5.98 7.60 -8.55
CA PHE A 159 4.50 7.64 -8.50
C PHE A 159 3.93 6.22 -8.40
N SER A 160 4.40 5.30 -9.24
CA SER A 160 4.00 3.88 -9.18
C SER A 160 4.28 3.26 -7.81
N ASN A 161 5.47 3.51 -7.26
CA ASN A 161 5.88 2.97 -5.95
C ASN A 161 5.04 3.57 -4.82
N ALA A 162 4.73 4.86 -4.91
CA ALA A 162 3.76 5.52 -4.04
C ALA A 162 2.30 5.21 -4.41
N LYS A 163 2.01 4.29 -5.33
CA LYS A 163 0.65 3.91 -5.76
C LYS A 163 -0.22 5.13 -6.12
N LEU A 164 0.40 6.12 -6.76
CA LEU A 164 -0.22 7.31 -7.32
C LEU A 164 -0.13 7.25 -8.84
N ASP A 165 -1.16 7.73 -9.52
CA ASP A 165 -1.11 7.87 -10.98
C ASP A 165 -0.29 9.12 -11.35
N PRO A 166 0.79 9.01 -12.14
CA PRO A 166 1.48 10.18 -12.68
C PRO A 166 0.58 10.99 -13.63
N GLY A 167 -0.41 10.36 -14.26
CA GLY A 167 -1.37 10.99 -15.16
C GLY A 167 -0.97 10.91 -16.63
N ALA A 168 -1.99 10.90 -17.49
CA ALA A 168 -1.86 10.63 -18.92
C ALA A 168 -0.99 11.64 -19.69
N GLU A 169 -0.87 12.89 -19.21
CA GLU A 169 0.02 13.89 -19.85
C GLU A 169 1.49 13.57 -19.63
N LEU A 170 1.88 13.19 -18.42
CA LEU A 170 3.26 12.81 -18.10
C LEU A 170 3.64 11.48 -18.77
N GLN A 171 2.72 10.51 -18.77
CA GLN A 171 2.93 9.24 -19.47
C GLN A 171 3.12 9.44 -20.98
N ARG A 172 2.30 10.28 -21.63
CA ARG A 172 2.47 10.60 -23.06
C ARG A 172 3.78 11.32 -23.34
N LEU A 173 4.12 12.33 -22.52
CA LEU A 173 5.40 13.01 -22.63
C LEU A 173 6.57 12.00 -22.55
N MET A 174 6.51 11.03 -21.64
CA MET A 174 7.54 10.01 -21.51
C MET A 174 7.66 9.13 -22.77
N ALA A 175 6.53 8.70 -23.33
CA ALA A 175 6.51 7.97 -24.60
C ALA A 175 7.11 8.79 -25.76
N ASP A 176 6.69 10.05 -25.91
CA ASP A 176 7.22 10.95 -26.95
C ASP A 176 8.74 11.13 -26.82
N LEU A 177 9.26 11.21 -25.59
CA LEU A 177 10.70 11.31 -25.33
C LEU A 177 11.44 10.03 -25.72
N PHE A 178 10.91 8.85 -25.40
CA PHE A 178 11.52 7.59 -25.85
C PHE A 178 11.50 7.43 -27.37
N GLU A 179 10.40 7.81 -28.02
CA GLU A 179 10.28 7.81 -29.49
C GLU A 179 11.24 8.78 -30.17
N GLN A 180 11.74 9.80 -29.48
CA GLN A 180 12.76 10.73 -30.01
C GLN A 180 14.19 10.23 -29.84
N ILE A 181 14.43 9.37 -28.85
CA ILE A 181 15.75 8.76 -28.58
C ILE A 181 15.96 7.51 -29.44
N SER A 182 14.90 6.73 -29.64
CA SER A 182 14.88 5.49 -30.44
C SER A 182 15.21 5.62 -31.95
N PRO A 183 14.94 6.72 -32.69
CA PRO A 183 15.26 6.80 -34.12
C PRO A 183 16.76 6.87 -34.38
N GLN A 184 17.55 7.27 -33.38
CA GLN A 184 19.01 7.35 -33.48
C GLN A 184 19.71 6.02 -33.16
N GLN A 185 18.99 5.05 -32.60
CA GLN A 185 19.47 3.68 -32.39
C GLN A 185 18.70 2.76 -33.34
N GLY A 186 19.22 2.61 -34.57
CA GLY A 186 18.52 2.03 -35.72
C GLY A 186 17.74 0.74 -35.46
N ALA A 187 16.77 0.50 -36.35
CA ALA A 187 15.76 -0.57 -36.41
C ALA A 187 16.28 -2.04 -36.45
N GLY A 188 17.29 -2.37 -35.63
CA GLY A 188 17.87 -3.70 -35.48
C GLY A 188 18.14 -4.12 -34.03
N ARG A 189 17.70 -3.34 -33.02
CA ARG A 189 17.84 -3.66 -31.58
C ARG A 189 16.58 -4.29 -30.93
N SER A 190 15.48 -4.42 -31.65
CA SER A 190 14.13 -4.48 -31.07
C SER A 190 13.61 -5.87 -30.64
N GLY A 191 14.48 -6.82 -30.25
CA GLY A 191 14.04 -8.12 -29.72
C GLY A 191 15.04 -8.72 -28.74
N GLY A 192 16.29 -8.86 -29.16
CA GLY A 192 17.35 -9.44 -28.32
C GLY A 192 17.75 -8.59 -27.10
N ASP A 193 17.54 -7.27 -27.13
CA ASP A 193 17.86 -6.37 -26.01
C ASP A 193 16.82 -6.47 -24.89
N PHE A 194 15.54 -6.65 -25.25
CA PHE A 194 14.45 -6.89 -24.30
C PHE A 194 14.54 -8.27 -23.68
N ASP A 195 14.84 -9.30 -24.48
CA ASP A 195 15.04 -10.67 -23.96
C ASP A 195 16.24 -10.74 -23.00
N ALA A 196 17.34 -10.05 -23.31
CA ALA A 196 18.50 -9.96 -22.41
C ALA A 196 18.16 -9.25 -21.10
N TYR A 197 17.53 -8.07 -21.17
CA TYR A 197 17.05 -7.35 -19.98
C TYR A 197 16.09 -8.19 -19.14
N LEU A 198 15.17 -8.89 -19.78
CA LEU A 198 14.21 -9.75 -19.09
C LEU A 198 14.89 -10.94 -18.40
N ASN A 199 15.88 -11.56 -19.04
CA ASN A 199 16.65 -12.65 -18.44
C ASN A 199 17.43 -12.17 -17.21
N ASP A 200 18.06 -10.99 -17.28
CA ASP A 200 18.73 -10.37 -16.14
C ASP A 200 17.73 -10.13 -14.99
N LEU A 201 16.53 -9.64 -15.32
CA LEU A 201 15.47 -9.39 -14.34
C LEU A 201 14.95 -10.68 -13.70
N VAL A 202 14.77 -11.74 -14.50
CA VAL A 202 14.36 -13.08 -14.05
C VAL A 202 15.40 -13.67 -13.10
N GLU A 203 16.69 -13.51 -13.42
CA GLU A 203 17.79 -13.95 -12.55
C GLU A 203 17.78 -13.16 -11.23
N GLU A 204 17.62 -11.84 -11.29
CA GLU A 204 17.59 -10.96 -10.12
C GLU A 204 16.47 -11.31 -9.12
N VAL A 205 15.30 -11.72 -9.63
CA VAL A 205 14.15 -12.14 -8.80
C VAL A 205 14.12 -13.63 -8.50
N GLY A 206 15.14 -14.39 -8.90
CA GLY A 206 15.21 -15.83 -8.68
C GLY A 206 14.09 -16.62 -9.35
N GLY A 207 13.54 -16.11 -10.47
CA GLY A 207 12.46 -16.76 -11.21
C GLY A 207 11.07 -16.65 -10.57
N ASP A 208 10.87 -15.78 -9.58
CA ASP A 208 9.54 -15.51 -9.01
C ASP A 208 8.68 -14.63 -9.95
N PRO A 209 7.55 -15.14 -10.49
CA PRO A 209 6.69 -14.35 -11.37
C PRO A 209 6.02 -13.16 -10.69
N PHE A 210 5.79 -13.20 -9.37
CA PHE A 210 5.16 -12.10 -8.65
C PHE A 210 6.13 -10.94 -8.47
N ALA A 211 7.36 -11.23 -8.03
CA ALA A 211 8.44 -10.26 -7.95
C ALA A 211 8.81 -9.70 -9.34
N LEU A 212 8.84 -10.54 -10.37
CA LEU A 212 9.08 -10.10 -11.75
C LEU A 212 8.03 -9.08 -12.20
N HIS A 213 6.75 -9.41 -12.03
CA HIS A 213 5.65 -8.49 -12.37
C HIS A 213 5.74 -7.19 -11.56
N ALA A 214 6.02 -7.27 -10.26
CA ALA A 214 6.15 -6.08 -9.41
C ALA A 214 7.22 -5.12 -9.93
N GLN A 215 8.42 -5.63 -10.25
CA GLN A 215 9.50 -4.81 -10.80
C GLN A 215 9.14 -4.19 -12.16
N MET A 216 8.49 -4.95 -13.03
CA MET A 216 8.02 -4.42 -14.32
C MET A 216 6.94 -3.34 -14.14
N LEU A 217 6.06 -3.50 -13.15
CA LEU A 217 4.97 -2.54 -12.90
C LEU A 217 5.49 -1.17 -12.45
N GLU A 218 6.61 -1.11 -11.71
CA GLU A 218 7.25 0.16 -11.32
C GLU A 218 7.57 1.02 -12.53
N MET A 219 8.22 0.42 -13.54
CA MET A 219 8.53 1.05 -14.82
C MET A 219 7.26 1.31 -15.65
N ALA A 220 6.34 0.35 -15.65
CA ALA A 220 5.11 0.42 -16.44
C ALA A 220 4.27 1.65 -16.11
N GLY A 221 4.17 2.03 -14.83
CA GLY A 221 3.29 3.15 -14.42
C GLY A 221 3.70 4.50 -15.01
N ALA A 222 4.96 4.64 -15.45
CA ALA A 222 5.43 5.82 -16.17
C ALA A 222 5.04 5.84 -17.66
N LEU A 223 4.51 4.75 -18.20
CA LEU A 223 4.22 4.56 -19.62
C LEU A 223 2.71 4.59 -19.92
N PRO A 224 2.29 5.00 -21.13
CA PRO A 224 0.89 4.89 -21.57
C PRO A 224 0.42 3.44 -21.69
N ALA A 225 -0.91 3.25 -21.73
CA ALA A 225 -1.55 1.94 -21.83
C ALA A 225 -1.08 1.09 -23.03
N GLU A 226 -0.81 1.70 -24.19
CA GLU A 226 -0.31 1.01 -25.38
C GLU A 226 1.07 0.35 -25.16
N HIS A 227 1.97 1.08 -24.51
CA HIS A 227 3.32 0.59 -24.21
C HIS A 227 3.27 -0.50 -23.13
N ARG A 228 2.43 -0.30 -22.10
CA ARG A 228 2.15 -1.32 -21.07
C ARG A 228 1.57 -2.60 -21.68
N THR A 229 0.66 -2.47 -22.64
CA THR A 229 0.09 -3.60 -23.39
C THR A 229 1.19 -4.38 -24.11
N THR A 230 2.06 -3.68 -24.84
CA THR A 230 3.19 -4.30 -25.54
C THR A 230 4.11 -5.04 -24.58
N MET A 231 4.44 -4.42 -23.45
CA MET A 231 5.30 -5.00 -22.42
C MET A 231 4.68 -6.24 -21.75
N GLY A 232 3.37 -6.23 -21.47
CA GLY A 232 2.67 -7.41 -20.96
C GLY A 232 2.65 -8.52 -22.00
N VAL A 233 2.15 -8.26 -23.21
CA VAL A 233 1.97 -9.29 -24.25
C VAL A 233 3.30 -9.91 -24.68
N SER A 234 4.40 -9.16 -24.70
CA SER A 234 5.73 -9.69 -25.07
C SER A 234 6.20 -10.81 -24.15
N LEU A 235 5.81 -10.81 -22.86
CA LEU A 235 6.19 -11.85 -21.90
C LEU A 235 5.74 -13.25 -22.34
N LEU A 236 4.62 -13.36 -23.07
CA LEU A 236 4.11 -14.64 -23.59
C LEU A 236 4.98 -15.23 -24.70
N GLN A 237 5.80 -14.40 -25.36
CA GLN A 237 6.66 -14.82 -26.47
C GLN A 237 8.03 -15.33 -26.00
N THR A 238 8.30 -15.22 -24.70
CA THR A 238 9.60 -15.54 -24.11
C THR A 238 9.75 -17.04 -23.84
N GLY A 239 11.00 -17.52 -23.80
CA GLY A 239 11.32 -18.89 -23.37
C GLY A 239 11.12 -19.11 -21.87
N GLU A 240 11.18 -18.04 -21.08
CA GLU A 240 11.17 -18.07 -19.61
C GLU A 240 9.77 -18.34 -19.03
N ALA A 241 9.64 -19.41 -18.24
CA ALA A 241 8.36 -19.82 -17.67
C ALA A 241 7.82 -18.80 -16.66
N SER A 242 8.69 -18.22 -15.83
CA SER A 242 8.35 -17.19 -14.85
C SER A 242 7.84 -15.91 -15.51
N ALA A 243 8.45 -15.50 -16.63
CA ALA A 243 7.98 -14.38 -17.44
C ALA A 243 6.57 -14.61 -17.98
N ARG A 244 6.30 -15.80 -18.55
CA ARG A 244 4.94 -16.15 -19.00
C ARG A 244 3.92 -16.12 -17.86
N GLU A 245 4.29 -16.58 -16.67
CA GLU A 245 3.41 -16.51 -15.49
C GLU A 245 3.19 -15.08 -14.99
N ALA A 246 4.21 -14.21 -15.04
CA ALA A 246 4.11 -12.81 -14.65
C ALA A 246 3.10 -12.04 -15.53
N VAL A 247 2.80 -12.53 -16.73
CA VAL A 247 1.79 -11.91 -17.60
C VAL A 247 0.41 -11.81 -16.95
N LEU A 248 0.09 -12.73 -16.04
CA LEU A 248 -1.20 -12.77 -15.37
C LEU A 248 -1.44 -11.54 -14.51
N GLY A 249 -0.39 -10.88 -14.02
CA GLY A 249 -0.54 -9.64 -13.24
C GLY A 249 -1.10 -8.48 -14.07
N TRP A 250 -0.85 -8.46 -15.38
CA TRP A 250 -1.37 -7.45 -16.28
C TRP A 250 -2.88 -7.56 -16.54
N LEU A 251 -3.50 -8.70 -16.19
CA LEU A 251 -4.95 -8.80 -16.11
C LEU A 251 -5.55 -7.92 -15.01
N LEU A 252 -4.72 -7.41 -14.09
CA LEU A 252 -5.10 -6.51 -13.01
C LEU A 252 -4.61 -5.07 -13.25
N ASP A 253 -4.22 -4.71 -14.49
CA ASP A 253 -3.88 -3.32 -14.84
C ASP A 253 -5.12 -2.41 -14.66
N PRO A 254 -4.95 -1.16 -14.19
CA PRO A 254 -6.05 -0.21 -14.08
C PRO A 254 -6.71 0.11 -15.43
N SER A 255 -5.99 0.02 -16.55
CA SER A 255 -6.52 0.23 -17.89
C SER A 255 -7.26 -1.01 -18.41
N THR A 256 -8.54 -0.82 -18.74
CA THR A 256 -9.36 -1.85 -19.40
C THR A 256 -8.74 -2.32 -20.71
N GLU A 257 -8.10 -1.43 -21.47
CA GLU A 257 -7.42 -1.75 -22.73
C GLU A 257 -6.30 -2.78 -22.52
N VAL A 258 -5.45 -2.57 -21.51
CA VAL A 258 -4.35 -3.48 -21.17
C VAL A 258 -4.91 -4.84 -20.76
N ARG A 259 -5.91 -4.86 -19.87
CA ARG A 259 -6.56 -6.11 -19.42
C ARG A 259 -7.12 -6.92 -20.60
N HIS A 260 -7.81 -6.24 -21.52
CA HIS A 260 -8.45 -6.88 -22.68
C HIS A 260 -7.42 -7.43 -23.66
N ALA A 261 -6.37 -6.66 -23.95
CA ALA A 261 -5.29 -7.08 -24.84
C ALA A 261 -4.55 -8.30 -24.28
N VAL A 262 -4.25 -8.32 -22.98
CA VAL A 262 -3.58 -9.45 -22.32
C VAL A 262 -4.48 -10.69 -22.29
N ALA A 263 -5.77 -10.55 -21.96
CA ALA A 263 -6.72 -11.67 -22.01
C ALA A 263 -6.80 -12.28 -23.42
N THR A 264 -6.84 -11.43 -24.44
CA THR A 264 -6.83 -11.85 -25.86
C THR A 264 -5.53 -12.57 -26.22
N ALA A 265 -4.37 -12.04 -25.79
CA ALA A 265 -3.07 -12.65 -26.06
C ALA A 265 -2.92 -14.02 -25.38
N LEU A 266 -3.46 -14.18 -24.16
CA LEU A 266 -3.51 -15.45 -23.45
C LEU A 266 -4.37 -16.49 -24.18
N GLU A 267 -5.52 -16.08 -24.73
CA GLU A 267 -6.38 -16.95 -25.53
C GLU A 267 -5.63 -17.49 -26.76
N HIS A 268 -4.96 -16.62 -27.52
CA HIS A 268 -4.17 -17.03 -28.70
C HIS A 268 -2.96 -17.90 -28.32
N SER A 269 -2.31 -17.59 -27.20
CA SER A 269 -1.13 -18.30 -26.70
C SER A 269 -1.44 -19.71 -26.19
N ALA A 270 -2.68 -19.98 -25.79
CA ALA A 270 -3.12 -21.31 -25.35
C ALA A 270 -2.93 -22.40 -26.42
N HIS A 271 -3.04 -22.04 -27.71
CA HIS A 271 -2.83 -22.95 -28.84
C HIS A 271 -1.35 -23.27 -29.11
N HIS A 272 -0.45 -22.45 -28.58
CA HIS A 272 0.99 -22.55 -28.81
C HIS A 272 1.74 -23.19 -27.62
N GLY A 273 1.01 -23.72 -26.63
CA GLY A 273 1.60 -24.36 -25.44
C GLY A 273 2.27 -23.39 -24.46
N ALA A 274 2.04 -22.08 -24.61
CA ALA A 274 2.65 -21.06 -23.76
C ALA A 274 1.95 -20.88 -22.40
N VAL A 275 0.75 -21.45 -22.23
CA VAL A 275 -0.03 -21.36 -20.98
C VAL A 275 0.10 -22.67 -20.18
N SER A 276 0.65 -22.58 -18.97
CA SER A 276 0.84 -23.73 -18.07
C SER A 276 -0.43 -24.11 -17.31
N GLY A 277 -0.45 -25.29 -16.69
CA GLY A 277 -1.54 -25.70 -15.80
C GLY A 277 -1.68 -24.81 -14.56
N SER A 278 -0.57 -24.26 -14.04
CA SER A 278 -0.57 -23.27 -12.96
C SER A 278 -1.19 -21.96 -13.41
N MET A 279 -0.87 -21.51 -14.63
CA MET A 279 -1.52 -20.34 -15.21
C MET A 279 -3.03 -20.56 -15.35
N LEU A 280 -3.47 -21.71 -15.85
CA LEU A 280 -4.90 -22.04 -15.94
C LEU A 280 -5.60 -21.99 -14.57
N ARG A 281 -5.00 -22.56 -13.52
CA ARG A 281 -5.52 -22.47 -12.14
C ARG A 281 -5.70 -21.02 -11.72
N ARG A 282 -4.67 -20.20 -11.92
CA ARG A 282 -4.63 -18.78 -11.55
C ARG A 282 -5.62 -17.94 -12.36
N LEU A 283 -5.78 -18.20 -13.66
CA LEU A 283 -6.79 -17.56 -14.52
C LEU A 283 -8.21 -17.78 -13.97
N ILE A 284 -8.52 -19.00 -13.53
CA ILE A 284 -9.83 -19.33 -12.94
C ILE A 284 -10.08 -18.52 -11.66
N VAL A 285 -9.05 -18.29 -10.84
CA VAL A 285 -9.16 -17.45 -9.64
C VAL A 285 -9.37 -15.99 -10.01
N LEU A 286 -8.48 -15.45 -10.86
CA LEU A 286 -8.49 -14.05 -11.29
C LEU A 286 -9.80 -13.66 -11.97
N ARG A 287 -10.45 -14.60 -12.67
CA ARG A 287 -11.74 -14.39 -13.36
C ARG A 287 -12.80 -13.74 -12.49
N ASN A 288 -12.86 -14.07 -11.19
CA ASN A 288 -13.85 -13.47 -10.31
C ASN A 288 -13.34 -12.21 -9.60
N TRP A 289 -12.06 -11.87 -9.73
CA TRP A 289 -11.45 -10.65 -9.21
C TRP A 289 -11.48 -9.50 -10.22
N LEU A 290 -11.89 -9.79 -11.46
CA LEU A 290 -12.12 -8.77 -12.50
C LEU A 290 -13.53 -8.16 -12.43
N PRO A 291 -13.69 -6.91 -12.88
CA PRO A 291 -14.99 -6.32 -13.17
C PRO A 291 -15.83 -7.24 -14.06
N GLU A 292 -17.15 -7.28 -13.82
CA GLU A 292 -18.05 -8.21 -14.52
C GLU A 292 -17.97 -8.09 -16.05
N ALA A 293 -17.79 -6.87 -16.55
CA ALA A 293 -17.65 -6.57 -17.98
C ALA A 293 -16.42 -7.22 -18.63
N ASP A 294 -15.36 -7.49 -17.87
CA ASP A 294 -14.09 -8.02 -18.40
C ASP A 294 -14.04 -9.57 -18.35
N ARG A 295 -14.91 -10.19 -17.56
CA ARG A 295 -14.92 -11.65 -17.34
C ARG A 295 -15.12 -12.47 -18.62
N PRO A 296 -15.98 -12.07 -19.59
CA PRO A 296 -16.16 -12.85 -20.82
C PRO A 296 -14.87 -13.06 -21.63
N LEU A 297 -13.96 -12.07 -21.63
CA LEU A 297 -12.68 -12.20 -22.33
C LEU A 297 -11.78 -13.23 -21.65
N LEU A 298 -11.73 -13.22 -20.31
CA LEU A 298 -10.96 -14.22 -19.58
C LEU A 298 -11.58 -15.61 -19.66
N ASP A 299 -12.91 -15.70 -19.71
CA ASP A 299 -13.64 -16.96 -19.96
C ASP A 299 -13.23 -17.56 -21.32
N GLY A 300 -13.03 -16.74 -22.35
CA GLY A 300 -12.50 -17.16 -23.65
C GLY A 300 -11.10 -17.79 -23.54
N ALA A 301 -10.17 -17.12 -22.85
CA ALA A 301 -8.82 -17.64 -22.60
C ALA A 301 -8.83 -18.97 -21.82
N ILE A 302 -9.65 -19.08 -20.76
CA ILE A 302 -9.82 -20.30 -19.97
C ILE A 302 -10.37 -21.45 -20.84
N GLN A 303 -11.37 -21.16 -21.68
CA GLN A 303 -11.94 -22.14 -22.60
C GLN A 303 -10.94 -22.59 -23.67
N ALA A 304 -10.12 -21.68 -24.21
CA ALA A 304 -9.06 -22.03 -25.15
C ALA A 304 -8.05 -22.99 -24.52
N CYS A 305 -7.57 -22.71 -23.29
CA CYS A 305 -6.69 -23.60 -22.55
C CYS A 305 -7.28 -25.01 -22.37
N ARG A 306 -8.56 -25.10 -21.99
CA ARG A 306 -9.24 -26.39 -21.82
C ARG A 306 -9.40 -27.14 -23.15
N ARG A 307 -9.72 -26.44 -24.24
CA ARG A 307 -9.85 -27.03 -25.58
C ARG A 307 -8.52 -27.55 -26.12
N THR A 308 -7.40 -26.91 -25.77
CA THR A 308 -6.06 -27.34 -26.17
C THR A 308 -5.48 -28.43 -25.25
N GLY A 309 -6.23 -28.87 -24.24
CA GLY A 309 -5.84 -29.96 -23.35
C GLY A 309 -4.91 -29.55 -22.22
N VAL A 310 -4.81 -28.25 -21.88
CA VAL A 310 -4.06 -27.79 -20.71
C VAL A 310 -4.73 -28.34 -19.45
N GLU A 311 -4.05 -29.25 -18.76
CA GLU A 311 -4.51 -29.78 -17.48
C GLU A 311 -4.35 -28.71 -16.39
N CYS A 312 -5.43 -28.42 -15.67
CA CYS A 312 -5.38 -27.46 -14.56
C CYS A 312 -4.53 -28.02 -13.42
N ALA A 313 -3.51 -27.28 -13.00
CA ALA A 313 -2.67 -27.70 -11.89
C ALA A 313 -3.46 -27.74 -10.58
N SER A 314 -3.07 -28.65 -9.67
CA SER A 314 -3.56 -28.64 -8.28
C SER A 314 -3.09 -27.38 -7.57
N TRP A 315 -3.77 -27.01 -6.48
CA TRP A 315 -3.28 -25.96 -5.59
C TRP A 315 -1.95 -26.35 -4.92
N PRO A 316 -1.09 -25.38 -4.58
CA PRO A 316 0.12 -25.66 -3.81
C PRO A 316 -0.23 -26.31 -2.47
N GLN A 317 0.58 -27.28 -2.04
CA GLN A 317 0.41 -27.91 -0.72
C GLN A 317 1.03 -27.02 0.36
N SER A 318 0.33 -25.94 0.70
CA SER A 318 0.67 -25.09 1.83
C SER A 318 -0.04 -25.56 3.09
N GLN A 319 0.70 -25.76 4.18
CA GLN A 319 0.10 -26.05 5.49
C GLN A 319 0.17 -24.80 6.36
N VAL A 320 -0.93 -24.05 6.42
CA VAL A 320 -1.11 -22.96 7.38
C VAL A 320 -1.08 -23.54 8.80
N TYR A 321 -0.29 -22.95 9.68
CA TYR A 321 -0.21 -23.37 11.08
C TYR A 321 -0.49 -22.24 12.07
N ASP A 322 -0.48 -20.98 11.61
CA ASP A 322 -0.73 -19.81 12.45
C ASP A 322 -1.09 -18.59 11.57
N ALA A 323 -1.79 -17.62 12.14
CA ALA A 323 -2.14 -16.36 11.49
C ALA A 323 -2.25 -15.23 12.52
N LEU A 324 -1.77 -14.05 12.14
CA LEU A 324 -1.74 -12.85 12.96
C LEU A 324 -2.43 -11.71 12.22
N ALA A 325 -3.08 -10.80 12.94
CA ALA A 325 -3.51 -9.53 12.38
C ALA A 325 -3.19 -8.38 13.32
N SER A 326 -2.85 -7.22 12.75
CA SER A 326 -2.73 -6.00 13.54
C SER A 326 -4.09 -5.54 14.06
N GLY A 327 -4.05 -4.68 15.08
CA GLY A 327 -5.16 -3.79 15.35
C GLY A 327 -5.58 -3.00 14.10
N ILE A 328 -6.85 -2.60 14.05
CA ILE A 328 -7.35 -1.73 12.98
C ILE A 328 -7.14 -0.29 13.42
N ASP A 329 -6.31 0.47 12.68
CA ASP A 329 -5.94 1.85 13.02
C ASP A 329 -7.13 2.83 12.89
N GLY A 330 -6.92 4.14 12.99
CA GLY A 330 -8.00 5.13 12.76
C GLY A 330 -8.36 5.36 11.29
N ALA A 331 -7.41 5.14 10.37
CA ALA A 331 -7.55 5.47 8.95
C ALA A 331 -8.27 4.39 8.13
N GLY A 332 -7.99 3.12 8.38
CA GLY A 332 -8.58 2.00 7.65
C GLY A 332 -7.76 0.75 7.66
N ALA A 333 -6.51 0.85 8.09
CA ALA A 333 -5.48 -0.09 7.74
C ALA A 333 -5.43 -1.23 8.74
N GLN A 334 -5.19 -2.42 8.20
CA GLN A 334 -4.87 -3.61 8.96
C GLN A 334 -3.90 -4.47 8.16
N SER A 335 -2.88 -4.95 8.85
CA SER A 335 -1.95 -5.95 8.34
C SER A 335 -2.40 -7.34 8.78
N ILE A 336 -2.40 -8.31 7.88
CA ILE A 336 -2.69 -9.72 8.14
C ILE A 336 -1.50 -10.55 7.68
N PHE A 337 -1.04 -11.43 8.56
CA PHE A 337 0.10 -12.32 8.34
C PHE A 337 -0.39 -13.76 8.44
N VAL A 338 0.01 -14.60 7.49
CA VAL A 338 -0.32 -16.03 7.49
C VAL A 338 0.97 -16.83 7.44
N LEU A 339 1.14 -17.69 8.43
CA LEU A 339 2.34 -18.49 8.63
C LEU A 339 2.08 -19.91 8.15
N ALA A 340 2.88 -20.36 7.19
CA ALA A 340 2.68 -21.63 6.52
C ALA A 340 3.96 -22.46 6.39
N ARG A 341 3.77 -23.75 6.10
CA ARG A 341 4.83 -24.70 5.81
C ARG A 341 4.68 -25.27 4.42
N GLU A 342 5.80 -25.32 3.72
CA GLU A 342 5.95 -25.99 2.43
C GLU A 342 7.01 -27.08 2.58
N GLY A 343 6.53 -28.29 2.88
CA GLY A 343 7.38 -29.39 3.29
C GLY A 343 8.19 -29.07 4.55
N ARG A 344 9.51 -28.88 4.39
CA ARG A 344 10.45 -28.57 5.49
C ARG A 344 10.72 -27.09 5.68
N ARG A 345 10.38 -26.25 4.70
CA ARG A 345 10.62 -24.81 4.74
C ARG A 345 9.38 -24.06 5.23
N LYS A 346 9.62 -22.85 5.72
CA LYS A 346 8.58 -21.93 6.17
C LYS A 346 8.21 -20.98 5.03
N ALA A 347 6.98 -20.51 5.06
CA ALA A 347 6.49 -19.45 4.19
C ALA A 347 5.64 -18.48 5.02
N ILE A 348 5.61 -17.23 4.60
CA ILE A 348 4.74 -16.21 5.16
C ILE A 348 4.04 -15.45 4.04
N GLY A 349 2.73 -15.29 4.16
CA GLY A 349 1.96 -14.33 3.36
C GLY A 349 1.66 -13.11 4.20
N CYS A 350 1.79 -11.92 3.62
CA CYS A 350 1.38 -10.66 4.21
C CYS A 350 0.35 -9.97 3.32
N LEU A 351 -0.66 -9.37 3.95
CA LEU A 351 -1.74 -8.66 3.31
C LEU A 351 -1.97 -7.34 4.05
N LEU A 352 -2.01 -6.24 3.31
CA LEU A 352 -2.44 -4.94 3.82
C LEU A 352 -3.82 -4.62 3.25
N VAL A 353 -4.81 -4.50 4.12
CA VAL A 353 -6.15 -4.04 3.75
C VAL A 353 -6.35 -2.60 4.24
N LYS A 354 -7.11 -1.80 3.49
CA LYS A 354 -7.48 -0.44 3.89
C LYS A 354 -8.95 -0.15 3.60
N ALA A 355 -9.67 0.39 4.59
CA ALA A 355 -11.05 0.84 4.44
C ALA A 355 -11.19 1.79 3.23
N GLY A 356 -12.22 1.59 2.41
CA GLY A 356 -12.47 2.36 1.19
C GLY A 356 -11.58 2.01 -0.01
N VAL A 357 -10.47 1.28 0.19
CA VAL A 357 -9.54 0.87 -0.88
C VAL A 357 -9.64 -0.63 -1.18
N GLY A 358 -9.77 -1.47 -0.15
CA GLY A 358 -9.75 -2.93 -0.26
C GLY A 358 -8.36 -3.48 0.04
N VAL A 359 -7.91 -4.48 -0.73
CA VAL A 359 -6.52 -4.95 -0.68
C VAL A 359 -5.63 -3.86 -1.24
N ARG A 360 -4.82 -3.27 -0.36
CA ARG A 360 -3.87 -2.21 -0.70
C ARG A 360 -2.53 -2.78 -1.10
N ASP A 361 -2.11 -3.86 -0.45
CA ASP A 361 -0.87 -4.56 -0.74
C ASP A 361 -0.95 -6.03 -0.38
N ALA A 362 -0.09 -6.83 -1.01
CA ALA A 362 0.10 -8.23 -0.67
C ALA A 362 1.49 -8.68 -1.12
N TRP A 363 2.09 -9.61 -0.38
CA TRP A 363 3.31 -10.29 -0.78
C TRP A 363 3.41 -11.63 -0.05
N ALA A 364 4.22 -12.55 -0.55
CA ALA A 364 4.62 -13.71 0.21
C ALA A 364 6.13 -13.94 0.12
N ARG A 365 6.68 -14.61 1.13
CA ARG A 365 8.06 -15.08 1.15
C ARG A 365 8.05 -16.56 1.45
N ARG A 366 8.70 -17.35 0.60
CA ARG A 366 8.76 -18.81 0.70
C ARG A 366 10.20 -19.25 0.95
N GLY A 367 10.40 -20.52 1.31
CA GLY A 367 11.74 -21.09 1.49
C GLY A 367 12.47 -20.66 2.78
N LEU A 368 11.80 -19.96 3.68
CA LEU A 368 12.37 -19.43 4.92
C LEU A 368 12.84 -20.56 5.84
N THR A 369 13.95 -20.33 6.51
CA THR A 369 14.38 -21.07 7.69
C THR A 369 13.49 -20.71 8.89
N ARG A 370 13.63 -21.49 9.96
CA ARG A 370 12.96 -21.17 11.22
C ARG A 370 13.47 -19.86 11.83
N ALA A 371 14.77 -19.62 11.77
CA ALA A 371 15.39 -18.42 12.35
C ALA A 371 14.93 -17.14 11.64
N GLU A 372 14.88 -17.16 10.30
CA GLU A 372 14.37 -16.01 9.52
C GLU A 372 12.90 -15.73 9.79
N MET A 373 12.10 -16.77 10.08
CA MET A 373 10.70 -16.59 10.47
C MET A 373 10.58 -15.96 11.86
N GLU A 374 11.36 -16.45 12.83
CA GLU A 374 11.37 -15.91 14.19
C GLU A 374 11.83 -14.44 14.18
N GLU A 375 12.89 -14.11 13.44
CA GLU A 375 13.35 -12.73 13.26
C GLU A 375 12.28 -11.81 12.66
N PHE A 376 11.55 -12.28 11.63
CA PHE A 376 10.46 -11.51 11.06
C PHE A 376 9.34 -11.26 12.07
N LEU A 377 8.96 -12.28 12.86
CA LEU A 377 7.92 -12.16 13.86
C LEU A 377 8.31 -11.20 15.00
N ASP A 378 9.58 -11.23 15.41
CA ASP A 378 10.12 -10.30 16.41
C ASP A 378 10.06 -8.84 15.89
N GLN A 379 10.34 -8.62 14.60
CA GLN A 379 10.21 -7.29 13.98
C GLN A 379 8.75 -6.82 13.95
N VAL A 380 7.82 -7.70 13.57
CA VAL A 380 6.38 -7.37 13.58
C VAL A 380 5.90 -7.03 14.99
N ALA A 381 6.22 -7.86 15.98
CA ALA A 381 5.83 -7.66 17.37
C ALA A 381 6.47 -6.41 18.00
N GLY A 382 7.65 -6.01 17.53
CA GLY A 382 8.33 -4.79 17.95
C GLY A 382 7.72 -3.51 17.38
N GLY A 383 7.11 -3.57 16.20
CA GLY A 383 6.57 -2.39 15.50
C GLY A 383 5.05 -2.22 15.56
N MET A 384 4.28 -3.29 15.84
CA MET A 384 2.83 -3.21 15.94
C MET A 384 2.20 -4.20 16.90
N GLU A 385 1.08 -3.80 17.49
CA GLU A 385 0.21 -4.68 18.25
C GLU A 385 -0.51 -5.66 17.31
N VAL A 386 -0.24 -6.95 17.48
CA VAL A 386 -0.79 -8.06 16.67
C VAL A 386 -1.53 -9.08 17.53
N PHE A 387 -2.53 -9.71 16.93
CA PHE A 387 -3.43 -10.67 17.54
C PHE A 387 -3.38 -12.00 16.80
N PRO A 388 -3.25 -13.14 17.49
CA PRO A 388 -3.49 -14.46 16.90
C PRO A 388 -4.94 -14.58 16.46
N ILE A 389 -5.17 -14.96 15.20
CA ILE A 389 -6.49 -14.97 14.58
C ILE A 389 -6.79 -16.29 13.86
N SER A 390 -8.07 -16.63 13.80
CA SER A 390 -8.52 -17.76 13.00
C SER A 390 -8.32 -17.57 11.48
N LEU A 391 -8.10 -18.67 10.75
CA LEU A 391 -8.08 -18.68 9.28
C LEU A 391 -9.43 -18.25 8.67
N GLU A 392 -10.53 -18.42 9.42
CA GLU A 392 -11.84 -17.90 9.03
C GLU A 392 -11.85 -16.38 8.93
N TYR A 393 -11.25 -15.67 9.89
CA TYR A 393 -11.10 -14.22 9.82
C TYR A 393 -10.26 -13.80 8.63
N VAL A 394 -9.14 -14.47 8.37
CA VAL A 394 -8.29 -14.21 7.19
C VAL A 394 -9.13 -14.28 5.91
N ARG A 395 -9.95 -15.33 5.76
CA ARG A 395 -10.84 -15.50 4.60
C ARG A 395 -11.89 -14.39 4.52
N LEU A 396 -12.57 -14.07 5.62
CA LEU A 396 -13.60 -13.04 5.69
C LEU A 396 -13.04 -11.66 5.33
N ALA A 397 -11.92 -11.27 5.96
CA ALA A 397 -11.26 -9.99 5.74
C ALA A 397 -10.75 -9.86 4.28
N THR A 398 -10.12 -10.91 3.75
CA THR A 398 -9.60 -10.90 2.38
C THR A 398 -10.73 -10.86 1.34
N ALA A 399 -11.80 -11.65 1.53
CA ALA A 399 -12.96 -11.66 0.64
C ALA A 399 -13.67 -10.30 0.64
N HIS A 400 -13.80 -9.68 1.81
CA HIS A 400 -14.35 -8.34 1.94
C HIS A 400 -13.47 -7.30 1.25
N ALA A 401 -12.16 -7.31 1.50
CA ALA A 401 -11.23 -6.37 0.90
C ALA A 401 -11.24 -6.46 -0.64
N LEU A 402 -11.30 -7.67 -1.19
CA LEU A 402 -11.48 -7.90 -2.62
C LEU A 402 -12.80 -7.32 -3.17
N ALA A 403 -13.90 -7.44 -2.42
CA ALA A 403 -15.16 -6.82 -2.81
C ALA A 403 -15.08 -5.28 -2.80
N VAL A 404 -14.32 -4.70 -1.87
CA VAL A 404 -14.06 -3.25 -1.81
C VAL A 404 -13.19 -2.79 -3.00
N ASN A 405 -12.18 -3.57 -3.40
CA ASN A 405 -11.41 -3.31 -4.62
C ASN A 405 -12.34 -3.20 -5.85
N LEU A 406 -13.20 -4.22 -6.05
CA LEU A 406 -14.17 -4.22 -7.14
C LEU A 406 -15.16 -3.04 -7.08
N ALA A 407 -15.68 -2.72 -5.90
CA ALA A 407 -16.64 -1.63 -5.72
C ALA A 407 -16.02 -0.24 -5.94
N SER A 408 -14.74 -0.06 -5.58
CA SER A 408 -14.01 1.20 -5.76
C SER A 408 -13.41 1.38 -7.16
N GLY A 409 -13.38 0.31 -7.98
CA GLY A 409 -12.68 0.30 -9.27
C GLY A 409 -11.16 0.24 -9.15
N THR A 410 -10.61 0.06 -7.95
CA THR A 410 -9.18 -0.15 -7.72
C THR A 410 -8.86 -1.63 -7.84
N MET A 411 -8.01 -2.00 -8.79
CA MET A 411 -7.60 -3.40 -8.95
C MET A 411 -6.76 -3.88 -7.75
N ALA A 412 -6.96 -5.14 -7.34
CA ALA A 412 -6.10 -5.76 -6.32
C ALA A 412 -4.69 -6.02 -6.87
N PRO A 413 -3.64 -6.00 -6.03
CA PRO A 413 -2.28 -6.32 -6.47
C PRO A 413 -2.18 -7.78 -6.91
N PHE A 414 -1.39 -8.06 -7.95
CA PHE A 414 -1.19 -9.43 -8.45
C PHE A 414 -0.62 -10.38 -7.38
N ALA A 415 0.24 -9.87 -6.51
CA ALA A 415 0.82 -10.63 -5.40
C ALA A 415 -0.22 -11.09 -4.35
N LEU A 416 -1.48 -10.61 -4.40
CA LEU A 416 -2.57 -11.19 -3.61
C LEU A 416 -2.79 -12.67 -3.95
N LEU A 417 -2.54 -13.07 -5.20
CA LEU A 417 -2.63 -14.45 -5.61
C LEU A 417 -1.57 -15.33 -4.93
N ASP A 418 -0.36 -14.80 -4.74
CA ASP A 418 0.71 -15.48 -3.99
C ASP A 418 0.35 -15.62 -2.51
N PHE A 419 -0.22 -14.56 -1.92
CA PHE A 419 -0.79 -14.60 -0.57
C PHE A 419 -1.87 -15.68 -0.45
N VAL A 420 -2.83 -15.73 -1.37
CA VAL A 420 -3.94 -16.70 -1.38
C VAL A 420 -3.43 -18.13 -1.51
N GLU A 421 -2.40 -18.36 -2.34
CA GLU A 421 -1.73 -19.66 -2.47
C GLU A 421 -0.95 -20.05 -1.21
N THR A 422 -0.33 -19.07 -0.53
CA THR A 422 0.39 -19.30 0.73
C THR A 422 -0.57 -19.57 1.89
N ALA A 423 -1.70 -18.87 1.94
CA ALA A 423 -2.68 -18.93 3.00
C ALA A 423 -3.72 -20.06 2.84
N ASP A 424 -3.56 -20.93 1.84
CA ASP A 424 -4.50 -22.02 1.52
C ASP A 424 -5.96 -21.54 1.39
N LEU A 425 -6.14 -20.36 0.79
CA LEU A 425 -7.46 -19.75 0.61
C LEU A 425 -8.10 -20.18 -0.71
N GLN A 426 -8.03 -21.48 -1.03
CA GLN A 426 -8.68 -22.02 -2.22
C GLN A 426 -10.16 -21.61 -2.26
N GLY A 427 -10.62 -21.22 -3.46
CA GLY A 427 -12.00 -20.82 -3.71
C GLY A 427 -12.36 -19.43 -3.17
N LEU A 428 -11.39 -18.61 -2.74
CA LEU A 428 -11.65 -17.23 -2.33
C LEU A 428 -12.41 -16.46 -3.42
N GLN A 429 -13.58 -15.96 -3.05
CA GLN A 429 -14.41 -15.09 -3.89
C GLN A 429 -14.55 -13.72 -3.23
N PRO A 430 -14.62 -12.63 -4.01
CA PRO A 430 -15.00 -11.33 -3.47
C PRO A 430 -16.39 -11.43 -2.83
N GLN A 431 -16.49 -11.07 -1.56
CA GLN A 431 -17.74 -11.09 -0.82
C GLN A 431 -17.84 -9.86 0.07
N ALA A 432 -18.76 -8.96 -0.28
CA ALA A 432 -19.01 -7.79 0.54
C ALA A 432 -19.57 -8.22 1.91
N LEU A 433 -19.14 -7.50 2.94
CA LEU A 433 -19.59 -7.67 4.31
C LEU A 433 -20.12 -6.30 4.75
N PRO A 434 -21.35 -5.94 4.34
CA PRO A 434 -21.94 -4.66 4.70
C PRO A 434 -22.15 -4.58 6.21
N LEU A 435 -22.15 -3.37 6.74
CA LEU A 435 -22.15 -3.10 8.18
C LEU A 435 -23.34 -3.76 8.89
N GLU A 436 -24.52 -3.75 8.28
CA GLU A 436 -25.73 -4.37 8.84
C GLU A 436 -25.57 -5.89 8.95
N ARG A 437 -24.94 -6.51 7.95
CA ARG A 437 -24.67 -7.95 7.97
C ARG A 437 -23.62 -8.30 9.00
N LEU A 438 -22.57 -7.48 9.12
CA LEU A 438 -21.52 -7.63 10.11
C LEU A 438 -22.09 -7.59 11.54
N LEU A 439 -22.89 -6.58 11.85
CA LEU A 439 -23.53 -6.47 13.17
C LEU A 439 -24.46 -7.65 13.45
N ALA A 440 -25.22 -8.11 12.46
CA ALA A 440 -26.09 -9.28 12.61
C ALA A 440 -25.30 -10.58 12.87
N LEU A 441 -24.10 -10.74 12.30
CA LEU A 441 -23.23 -11.89 12.59
C LEU A 441 -22.74 -11.84 14.04
N LEU A 442 -22.20 -10.69 14.47
CA LEU A 442 -21.73 -10.50 15.83
C LEU A 442 -22.85 -10.69 16.87
N GLU A 443 -24.06 -10.22 16.57
CA GLU A 443 -25.23 -10.38 17.43
C GLU A 443 -25.65 -11.85 17.56
N ALA A 444 -25.60 -12.62 16.46
CA ALA A 444 -25.97 -14.03 16.46
C ALA A 444 -24.96 -14.91 17.24
N GLU A 445 -23.70 -14.49 17.29
CA GLU A 445 -22.64 -15.19 18.03
C GLU A 445 -22.54 -14.77 19.50
N ALA A 446 -23.12 -13.64 19.86
CA ALA A 446 -23.07 -13.13 21.22
C ALA A 446 -23.95 -14.00 22.14
N ASP A 447 -23.42 -14.42 23.28
CA ASP A 447 -24.24 -14.94 24.36
C ASP A 447 -25.12 -13.80 24.91
N PRO A 448 -26.47 -13.92 24.87
CA PRO A 448 -27.36 -12.90 25.41
C PRO A 448 -27.07 -12.57 26.89
N ALA A 449 -26.57 -13.52 27.67
CA ALA A 449 -26.18 -13.29 29.06
C ALA A 449 -24.88 -12.46 29.15
N ALA A 450 -23.93 -12.67 28.24
CA ALA A 450 -22.67 -11.93 28.18
C ALA A 450 -22.84 -10.51 27.62
N LEU A 451 -23.84 -10.27 26.76
CA LEU A 451 -24.19 -8.91 26.33
C LEU A 451 -24.75 -8.05 27.46
N GLY A 452 -25.29 -8.69 28.52
CA GLY A 452 -25.68 -8.01 29.76
C GLY A 452 -26.47 -6.71 29.52
N SER A 453 -26.17 -5.68 30.31
CA SER A 453 -26.71 -4.34 30.10
C SER A 453 -25.83 -3.53 29.14
N THR A 454 -26.44 -2.91 28.12
CA THR A 454 -25.79 -1.92 27.24
C THR A 454 -25.02 -0.87 28.03
N ALA A 455 -25.59 -0.36 29.12
CA ALA A 455 -24.95 0.67 29.94
C ALA A 455 -23.69 0.15 30.65
N GLU A 456 -23.68 -1.12 31.06
CA GLU A 456 -22.52 -1.75 31.70
C GLU A 456 -21.39 -1.99 30.70
N LEU A 457 -21.71 -2.47 29.49
CA LEU A 457 -20.72 -2.65 28.43
C LEU A 457 -20.14 -1.32 27.94
N LEU A 458 -20.97 -0.28 27.81
CA LEU A 458 -20.46 1.07 27.53
C LEU A 458 -19.57 1.57 28.67
N ALA A 459 -19.89 1.31 29.94
CA ALA A 459 -19.02 1.69 31.05
C ALA A 459 -17.67 0.95 31.00
N ARG A 460 -17.68 -0.35 30.68
CA ARG A 460 -16.48 -1.19 30.50
C ARG A 460 -15.61 -0.74 29.34
N SER A 461 -16.18 -0.24 28.25
CA SER A 461 -15.40 0.22 27.08
C SER A 461 -14.44 1.37 27.41
N ARG A 462 -14.64 2.08 28.53
CA ARG A 462 -13.67 3.05 29.05
C ARG A 462 -12.32 2.41 29.40
N ALA A 463 -12.33 1.19 29.95
CA ALA A 463 -11.10 0.48 30.31
C ALA A 463 -10.36 -0.04 29.07
N VAL A 464 -11.11 -0.37 28.01
CA VAL A 464 -10.57 -0.84 26.72
C VAL A 464 -9.66 0.20 26.06
N VAL A 465 -9.96 1.49 26.23
CA VAL A 465 -9.14 2.60 25.69
C VAL A 465 -7.67 2.53 26.12
N ALA A 466 -7.40 2.07 27.34
CA ALA A 466 -6.04 1.97 27.86
C ALA A 466 -5.38 0.60 27.57
N ARG A 467 -6.14 -0.37 27.04
CA ARG A 467 -5.66 -1.72 26.76
C ARG A 467 -4.95 -1.80 25.41
N PHE A 468 -5.47 -1.12 24.39
CA PHE A 468 -5.03 -1.29 23.01
C PHE A 468 -4.28 -0.06 22.50
N GLY A 469 -3.03 -0.26 22.09
CA GLY A 469 -2.16 0.81 21.58
C GLY A 469 -2.64 1.36 20.24
N PHE A 470 -3.22 0.51 19.38
CA PHE A 470 -3.71 0.95 18.06
C PHE A 470 -4.80 2.04 18.15
N LEU A 471 -5.50 2.18 19.28
CA LEU A 471 -6.51 3.21 19.52
C LEU A 471 -5.93 4.62 19.60
N GLU A 472 -4.62 4.78 19.77
CA GLU A 472 -3.95 6.08 19.71
C GLU A 472 -4.06 6.73 18.32
N SER A 473 -4.16 5.91 17.28
CA SER A 473 -4.37 6.38 15.90
C SER A 473 -5.84 6.75 15.61
N TRP A 474 -6.77 6.54 16.55
CA TRP A 474 -8.18 6.79 16.32
C TRP A 474 -8.54 8.26 16.54
N PHE A 475 -8.41 9.04 15.48
CA PHE A 475 -8.83 10.43 15.44
C PHE A 475 -9.41 10.84 14.07
N GLU A 476 -10.07 11.99 14.04
CA GLU A 476 -10.47 12.65 12.81
C GLU A 476 -9.40 13.62 12.35
N GLU A 477 -9.23 13.75 11.05
CA GLU A 477 -8.32 14.71 10.44
C GLU A 477 -8.87 15.28 9.13
N GLY A 478 -8.14 16.22 8.55
CA GLY A 478 -8.47 16.87 7.29
C GLY A 478 -9.35 18.11 7.44
N THR A 479 -9.89 18.55 6.30
CA THR A 479 -10.48 19.89 6.14
C THR A 479 -11.66 20.16 7.07
N ALA A 480 -12.48 19.14 7.37
CA ALA A 480 -13.60 19.29 8.29
C ALA A 480 -13.15 19.62 9.72
N VAL A 481 -12.10 18.95 10.20
CA VAL A 481 -11.49 19.22 11.52
C VAL A 481 -10.87 20.60 11.56
N GLU A 482 -10.12 20.97 10.51
CA GLU A 482 -9.49 22.28 10.42
C GLU A 482 -10.52 23.41 10.48
N GLN A 483 -11.58 23.34 9.67
CA GLN A 483 -12.64 24.33 9.64
C GLN A 483 -13.40 24.42 10.96
N LEU A 484 -13.70 23.26 11.58
CA LEU A 484 -14.44 23.20 12.85
C LEU A 484 -13.63 23.79 14.02
N LEU A 485 -12.32 23.53 14.04
CA LEU A 485 -11.44 23.89 15.15
C LEU A 485 -10.64 25.18 14.91
N GLU A 486 -10.85 25.83 13.76
CA GLU A 486 -10.25 27.11 13.44
C GLU A 486 -10.69 28.19 14.44
N GLY A 487 -9.73 29.03 14.85
CA GLY A 487 -9.99 30.11 15.78
C GLY A 487 -8.87 30.30 16.80
N LYS A 488 -8.45 31.56 16.98
CA LYS A 488 -7.26 31.90 17.79
C LYS A 488 -7.46 31.76 19.31
N ARG A 489 -8.70 31.63 19.80
CA ARG A 489 -9.03 31.63 21.25
C ARG A 489 -10.11 30.62 21.61
N MET A 490 -9.83 29.33 21.40
CA MET A 490 -10.72 28.26 21.87
C MET A 490 -9.99 27.39 22.90
N ALA A 491 -10.61 27.20 24.07
CA ALA A 491 -10.10 26.27 25.09
C ALA A 491 -10.21 24.82 24.59
N ARG A 492 -9.28 23.95 25.00
CA ARG A 492 -9.26 22.52 24.62
C ARG A 492 -10.60 21.85 24.85
N ALA A 493 -11.22 22.03 26.02
CA ALA A 493 -12.51 21.43 26.36
C ALA A 493 -13.63 21.82 25.38
N LYS A 494 -13.64 23.06 24.89
CA LYS A 494 -14.61 23.52 23.89
C LYS A 494 -14.36 22.89 22.52
N ARG A 495 -13.10 22.71 22.12
CA ARG A 495 -12.75 21.98 20.88
C ARG A 495 -13.22 20.53 20.94
N VAL A 496 -12.97 19.85 22.06
CA VAL A 496 -13.40 18.45 22.26
C VAL A 496 -14.92 18.35 22.18
N ALA A 497 -15.64 19.28 22.81
CA ALA A 497 -17.10 19.34 22.70
C ALA A 497 -17.57 19.53 21.24
N LEU A 498 -16.95 20.43 20.47
CA LEU A 498 -17.29 20.61 19.05
C LEU A 498 -17.07 19.35 18.21
N VAL A 499 -15.90 18.70 18.35
CA VAL A 499 -15.65 17.44 17.62
C VAL A 499 -16.70 16.40 17.99
N ARG A 500 -16.95 16.22 19.29
CA ARG A 500 -17.86 15.21 19.80
C ARG A 500 -19.34 15.46 19.45
N GLU A 501 -19.77 16.70 19.46
CA GLU A 501 -21.20 17.07 19.33
C GLU A 501 -21.58 17.46 17.91
N SER A 502 -20.61 17.78 17.05
CA SER A 502 -20.85 18.20 15.66
C SER A 502 -20.22 17.24 14.65
N LEU A 503 -18.92 16.94 14.77
CA LEU A 503 -18.21 16.15 13.76
C LEU A 503 -18.51 14.64 13.85
N LEU A 504 -18.33 14.05 15.04
CA LEU A 504 -18.49 12.60 15.20
C LEU A 504 -19.89 12.09 14.84
N PRO A 505 -21.01 12.81 15.13
CA PRO A 505 -22.33 12.41 14.66
C PRO A 505 -22.45 12.34 13.14
N GLU A 506 -21.85 13.27 12.40
CA GLU A 506 -21.85 13.24 10.91
C GLU A 506 -21.05 12.04 10.38
N HIS A 507 -20.06 11.59 11.14
CA HIS A 507 -19.20 10.46 10.80
C HIS A 507 -19.58 9.17 11.55
N ALA A 508 -20.81 9.07 12.07
CA ALA A 508 -21.26 7.91 12.86
C ALA A 508 -21.13 6.59 12.07
N THR A 509 -21.39 6.59 10.76
CA THR A 509 -21.22 5.39 9.91
C THR A 509 -19.77 4.96 9.80
N LYS A 510 -18.81 5.91 9.64
CA LYS A 510 -17.38 5.62 9.57
C LYS A 510 -16.90 4.94 10.87
N TRP A 511 -17.23 5.53 12.01
CA TRP A 511 -16.82 4.98 13.31
C TRP A 511 -17.59 3.72 13.70
N GLY A 512 -18.87 3.63 13.35
CA GLY A 512 -19.67 2.42 13.53
C GLY A 512 -19.09 1.23 12.76
N ASP A 513 -18.68 1.44 11.49
CA ASP A 513 -17.97 0.45 10.70
C ASP A 513 -16.63 0.06 11.33
N ARG A 514 -15.83 1.06 11.76
CA ARG A 514 -14.55 0.82 12.45
C ARG A 514 -14.71 -0.06 13.68
N LEU A 515 -15.62 0.31 14.56
CA LEU A 515 -15.92 -0.39 15.81
C LEU A 515 -16.41 -1.83 15.53
N ALA A 516 -17.31 -2.00 14.57
CA ALA A 516 -17.84 -3.32 14.21
C ALA A 516 -16.75 -4.24 13.64
N ARG A 517 -15.83 -3.72 12.83
CA ARG A 517 -14.70 -4.49 12.30
C ARG A 517 -13.69 -4.87 13.38
N THR A 518 -13.39 -3.95 14.31
CA THR A 518 -12.55 -4.26 15.46
C THR A 518 -13.21 -5.33 16.33
N ALA A 519 -14.54 -5.28 16.52
CA ALA A 519 -15.27 -6.33 17.20
C ALA A 519 -15.13 -7.69 16.48
N LEU A 520 -15.23 -7.73 15.15
CA LEU A 520 -15.00 -8.95 14.38
C LEU A 520 -13.59 -9.51 14.55
N LEU A 521 -12.57 -8.66 14.45
CA LEU A 521 -11.18 -9.05 14.70
C LEU A 521 -11.05 -9.73 16.06
N LEU A 522 -11.44 -9.02 17.12
CA LEU A 522 -11.29 -9.48 18.50
C LEU A 522 -12.13 -10.73 18.78
N ARG A 523 -13.28 -10.88 18.13
CA ARG A 523 -14.12 -12.08 18.22
C ARG A 523 -13.43 -13.32 17.65
N HIS A 524 -12.61 -13.15 16.62
CA HIS A 524 -11.87 -14.21 15.96
C HIS A 524 -10.44 -14.39 16.48
N CYS A 525 -10.08 -13.67 17.54
CA CYS A 525 -8.85 -13.94 18.28
C CYS A 525 -8.94 -15.32 18.95
N GLU A 526 -7.80 -16.01 19.07
CA GLU A 526 -7.73 -17.28 19.81
C GLU A 526 -7.95 -17.07 21.32
N ASP A 527 -7.44 -15.96 21.84
CA ASP A 527 -7.65 -15.51 23.22
C ASP A 527 -8.98 -14.75 23.37
N GLU A 528 -9.56 -14.81 24.57
CA GLU A 528 -10.79 -14.07 24.88
C GLU A 528 -10.51 -12.56 24.99
N GLU A 529 -10.84 -11.85 23.91
CA GLU A 529 -10.72 -10.40 23.81
C GLU A 529 -12.08 -9.69 24.04
N PRO A 530 -12.11 -8.42 24.50
CA PRO A 530 -13.32 -7.68 24.86
C PRO A 530 -14.06 -7.15 23.62
N TRP A 531 -14.46 -8.04 22.73
CA TRP A 531 -15.10 -7.69 21.46
C TRP A 531 -16.53 -7.16 21.64
N GLN A 532 -17.24 -7.56 22.71
CA GLN A 532 -18.61 -7.14 23.01
C GLN A 532 -18.69 -5.62 23.27
N GLU A 533 -17.69 -5.04 23.92
CA GLU A 533 -17.60 -3.59 24.13
C GLU A 533 -17.56 -2.82 22.81
N PHE A 534 -16.77 -3.28 21.84
CA PHE A 534 -16.71 -2.66 20.52
C PHE A 534 -18.02 -2.86 19.75
N PHE A 535 -18.59 -4.06 19.79
CA PHE A 535 -19.85 -4.38 19.13
C PHE A 535 -21.01 -3.51 19.64
N VAL A 536 -21.19 -3.43 20.96
CA VAL A 536 -22.24 -2.59 21.55
C VAL A 536 -22.00 -1.11 21.30
N THR A 537 -20.74 -0.65 21.37
CA THR A 537 -20.40 0.72 21.01
C THR A 537 -20.78 1.02 19.56
N ALA A 538 -20.50 0.11 18.62
CA ALA A 538 -20.89 0.26 17.21
C ALA A 538 -22.41 0.41 17.05
N LYS A 539 -23.21 -0.45 17.70
CA LYS A 539 -24.68 -0.38 17.66
C LYS A 539 -25.19 0.95 18.20
N GLU A 540 -24.67 1.43 19.32
CA GLU A 540 -25.15 2.66 19.95
C GLU A 540 -24.73 3.92 19.18
N VAL A 541 -23.54 3.93 18.56
CA VAL A 541 -23.10 4.99 17.64
C VAL A 541 -24.07 5.08 16.46
N LEU A 542 -24.41 3.94 15.83
CA LEU A 542 -25.29 3.89 14.67
C LEU A 542 -26.76 4.15 15.02
N ALA A 543 -27.18 3.85 16.24
CA ALA A 543 -28.51 4.18 16.76
C ALA A 543 -28.68 5.67 17.09
N GLY A 544 -27.60 6.47 16.97
CA GLY A 544 -27.65 7.91 17.23
C GLY A 544 -27.62 8.28 18.71
N ARG A 545 -27.10 7.41 19.58
CA ARG A 545 -26.81 7.80 20.97
C ARG A 545 -25.84 8.98 20.97
N ALA A 546 -26.02 9.91 21.91
CA ALA A 546 -25.14 11.05 22.05
C ALA A 546 -23.69 10.59 22.27
N MET A 547 -22.74 11.08 21.45
CA MET A 547 -21.31 10.67 21.51
C MET A 547 -20.66 10.94 22.88
N ALA A 548 -21.21 11.88 23.66
CA ALA A 548 -20.79 12.16 25.04
C ALA A 548 -21.07 11.02 26.03
N GLU A 549 -22.03 10.15 25.71
CA GLU A 549 -22.37 8.97 26.52
C GLU A 549 -21.55 7.73 26.13
N ILE A 550 -20.74 7.83 25.07
CA ILE A 550 -19.97 6.71 24.51
C ILE A 550 -18.48 6.95 24.79
N PRO A 551 -17.85 6.21 25.74
CA PRO A 551 -16.48 6.49 26.15
C PRO A 551 -15.44 6.42 25.03
N LEU A 552 -15.54 5.42 24.15
CA LEU A 552 -14.64 5.30 22.99
C LEU A 552 -14.74 6.52 22.07
N MET A 553 -15.94 7.05 21.81
CA MET A 553 -16.11 8.25 20.97
C MET A 553 -15.68 9.53 21.67
N SER A 554 -15.84 9.60 22.98
CA SER A 554 -15.24 10.69 23.77
C SER A 554 -13.71 10.68 23.66
N ARG A 555 -13.07 9.49 23.66
CA ARG A 555 -11.64 9.37 23.43
C ARG A 555 -11.24 9.83 22.03
N VAL A 556 -11.95 9.39 20.99
CA VAL A 556 -11.69 9.84 19.61
C VAL A 556 -11.74 11.36 19.49
N ALA A 557 -12.72 12.01 20.12
CA ALA A 557 -12.81 13.48 20.13
C ALA A 557 -11.63 14.14 20.84
N GLU A 558 -11.13 13.56 21.94
CA GLU A 558 -9.95 14.06 22.64
C GLU A 558 -8.68 13.93 21.79
N VAL A 559 -8.43 12.74 21.23
CA VAL A 559 -7.25 12.48 20.39
C VAL A 559 -7.26 13.36 19.13
N THR A 560 -8.43 13.56 18.51
CA THR A 560 -8.61 14.51 17.39
C THR A 560 -8.13 15.91 17.74
N VAL A 561 -8.49 16.43 18.92
CA VAL A 561 -8.08 17.77 19.33
C VAL A 561 -6.60 17.82 19.67
N ASP A 562 -6.07 16.77 20.28
CA ASP A 562 -4.65 16.68 20.63
C ASP A 562 -3.78 16.62 19.37
N ALA A 563 -4.16 15.80 18.37
CA ALA A 563 -3.53 15.74 17.05
C ALA A 563 -3.58 17.10 16.33
N TYR A 564 -4.75 17.75 16.30
CA TYR A 564 -4.89 19.09 15.72
C TYR A 564 -4.05 20.16 16.44
N ILE A 565 -3.92 20.10 17.76
CA ILE A 565 -3.07 21.05 18.50
C ILE A 565 -1.60 20.78 18.22
N ALA A 566 -1.19 19.51 18.13
CA ALA A 566 0.18 19.13 17.80
C ALA A 566 0.57 19.64 16.41
N SER A 567 -0.28 19.43 15.39
CA SER A 567 -0.03 19.91 14.03
C SER A 567 0.07 21.44 13.95
N ARG A 568 -0.86 22.17 14.58
CA ARG A 568 -0.81 23.65 14.63
C ARG A 568 0.36 24.21 15.44
N SER A 569 0.84 23.47 16.44
CA SER A 569 2.01 23.88 17.22
C SER A 569 3.27 23.72 16.38
N ALA A 570 3.37 22.66 15.59
CA ALA A 570 4.41 22.51 14.59
C ALA A 570 4.39 23.68 13.57
N GLU A 571 3.22 24.02 13.01
CA GLU A 571 3.04 25.15 12.09
C GLU A 571 3.35 26.54 12.70
N ARG A 572 3.00 26.78 13.97
CA ARG A 572 3.25 28.09 14.60
C ARG A 572 4.70 28.28 15.00
N MET A 573 5.39 27.19 15.35
CA MET A 573 6.82 27.23 15.59
C MET A 573 7.61 27.48 14.29
N THR A 574 7.09 27.05 13.13
CA THR A 574 7.70 27.33 11.82
C THR A 574 7.47 28.77 11.33
N GLY A 575 6.32 29.39 11.65
CA GLY A 575 5.96 30.74 11.15
C GLY A 575 6.47 31.96 11.94
N ARG A 576 7.03 31.82 13.16
CA ARG A 576 7.32 32.95 14.07
C ARG A 576 8.75 33.51 14.07
N ARG A 577 9.62 33.12 13.13
CA ARG A 577 10.99 33.66 12.97
C ARG A 577 11.21 34.50 11.70
N GLY A 578 10.13 34.97 11.07
CA GLY A 578 10.18 35.94 9.98
C GLY A 578 9.54 37.26 10.37
N VAL A 579 10.14 38.00 11.31
CA VAL A 579 9.97 39.46 11.47
C VAL A 579 11.32 40.05 11.83
#